data_AF-A0A9D5NHC3-F1
#
_entry.id   AF-A0A9D5NHC3-F1
#
_cell.length_a   1.000
_cell.length_b   1.000
_cell.length_c   1.000
_cell.angle_alpha   90.00
_cell.angle_beta   90.00
_cell.angle_gamma   90.00
#
_symmetry.space_group_name_H-M   'P 1'
#
loop_
_entity.id
_entity.type
_entity.pdbx_description
1 polymer ?
#
loop_
_entity_poly.entity_id
_entity_poly.type
_entity_poly.pdbx_seq_one_letter_code
_entity_poly.pdbx_strand_id
1 'polypeptide(L)'
;MTIAEAKNFYNQDKKEYIIKSNKEFLKWFNSKIKNGYYAYTKISELQNTVDMITSWYEFKYPERELERYEGVFYPAFEQIKPLSKNMDFNQLMFRLPHTELCLIECGYRSTGWGIDNIFMSIKNKIPNENYDLNYIDSFLLRANPDNGKVEIDYYIKKITDKTDITLDELLEIFEHTKEQNWDYSTLKESVYNHIVDMKLRKKILEFVSIKLLYSENTIPEHGYIRAKRFVSEFNKHIPNLNLSTNNIDEIMQKDYKNTKKYIFKR
;
A
#
# COMPACT_ATOMS: atom_id res chain seq x y z
N MET A 1 30.80 3.58 -6.73
CA MET A 1 31.41 3.02 -5.51
C MET A 1 32.55 2.10 -5.92
N THR A 2 33.61 2.00 -5.12
CA THR A 2 34.64 0.94 -5.29
C THR A 2 34.07 -0.43 -4.89
N ILE A 3 34.74 -1.51 -5.29
CA ILE A 3 34.35 -2.88 -4.87
C ILE A 3 34.31 -3.02 -3.34
N ALA A 4 35.22 -2.35 -2.62
CA ALA A 4 35.25 -2.38 -1.15
C ALA A 4 34.07 -1.63 -0.53
N GLU A 5 33.74 -0.45 -1.05
CA GLU A 5 32.58 0.34 -0.64
C GLU A 5 31.27 -0.43 -0.91
N ALA A 6 31.12 -1.05 -2.08
CA ALA A 6 29.94 -1.85 -2.42
C ALA A 6 29.77 -3.04 -1.47
N LYS A 7 30.85 -3.74 -1.10
CA LYS A 7 30.79 -4.79 -0.07
C LYS A 7 30.33 -4.25 1.28
N ASN A 8 30.83 -3.09 1.69
CA ASN A 8 30.41 -2.45 2.94
C ASN A 8 28.95 -2.00 2.91
N PHE A 9 28.45 -1.56 1.75
CA PHE A 9 27.05 -1.24 1.53
C PHE A 9 26.15 -2.46 1.77
N TYR A 10 26.41 -3.59 1.10
CA TYR A 10 25.60 -4.80 1.28
C TYR A 10 25.71 -5.40 2.69
N ASN A 11 26.87 -5.28 3.34
CA ASN A 11 27.05 -5.74 4.73
C ASN A 11 26.25 -4.93 5.76
N GLN A 12 25.80 -3.73 5.40
CA GLN A 12 24.98 -2.88 6.27
C GLN A 12 23.48 -3.06 6.05
N ASP A 13 23.07 -3.91 5.11
CA ASP A 13 21.67 -4.23 4.89
C ASP A 13 21.07 -4.91 6.14
N LYS A 14 20.12 -4.21 6.77
CA LYS A 14 19.38 -4.70 7.93
C LYS A 14 18.29 -5.70 7.57
N LYS A 15 17.98 -5.88 6.28
CA LYS A 15 16.95 -6.77 5.76
C LYS A 15 15.57 -6.48 6.35
N GLU A 16 15.25 -5.19 6.54
CA GLU A 16 13.98 -4.74 7.11
C GLU A 16 12.76 -5.18 6.28
N TYR A 17 12.98 -5.47 5.00
CA TYR A 17 12.00 -6.00 4.05
C TYR A 17 11.72 -7.51 4.21
N ILE A 18 12.44 -8.22 5.09
CA ILE A 18 12.09 -9.59 5.48
C ILE A 18 11.05 -9.53 6.60
N ILE A 19 9.78 -9.62 6.23
CA ILE A 19 8.63 -9.35 7.09
C ILE A 19 8.62 -10.24 8.33
N LYS A 20 8.90 -11.54 8.17
CA LYS A 20 8.92 -12.51 9.28
C LYS A 20 9.97 -12.18 10.34
N SER A 21 11.04 -11.46 9.97
CA SER A 21 12.12 -11.07 10.88
C SER A 21 11.96 -9.62 11.39
N ASN A 22 11.06 -8.83 10.80
CA ASN A 22 10.82 -7.45 11.20
C ASN A 22 9.87 -7.37 12.41
N LYS A 23 10.43 -7.41 13.61
CA LYS A 23 9.68 -7.40 14.89
C LYS A 23 8.82 -6.15 15.06
N GLU A 24 9.29 -4.99 14.62
CA GLU A 24 8.56 -3.73 14.74
C GLU A 24 7.30 -3.75 13.87
N PHE A 25 7.44 -4.15 12.61
CA PHE A 25 6.32 -4.32 11.70
C PHE A 25 5.32 -5.34 12.23
N LEU A 26 5.78 -6.51 12.69
CA LEU A 26 4.89 -7.55 13.22
C LEU A 26 4.15 -7.07 14.47
N LYS A 27 4.81 -6.33 15.37
CA LYS A 27 4.16 -5.73 16.54
C LYS A 27 3.08 -4.75 16.13
N TRP A 28 3.38 -3.87 15.18
CA TRP A 28 2.41 -2.91 14.63
C TRP A 28 1.23 -3.64 13.98
N PHE A 29 1.47 -4.60 13.08
CA PHE A 29 0.44 -5.33 12.35
C PHE A 29 -0.49 -6.10 13.29
N ASN A 30 0.08 -6.86 14.24
CA ASN A 30 -0.69 -7.58 15.25
C ASN A 30 -1.51 -6.65 16.15
N SER A 31 -1.01 -5.44 16.45
CA SER A 31 -1.79 -4.45 17.20
C SER A 31 -3.00 -3.95 16.42
N LYS A 32 -2.90 -3.82 15.10
CA LYS A 32 -4.05 -3.41 14.25
C LYS A 32 -5.10 -4.50 14.22
N ILE A 33 -4.70 -5.76 14.02
CA ILE A 33 -5.64 -6.90 14.05
C ILE A 33 -6.38 -6.96 15.39
N LYS A 34 -5.68 -6.81 16.51
CA LYS A 34 -6.31 -6.78 17.85
C LYS A 34 -7.32 -5.64 18.02
N ASN A 35 -7.15 -4.54 17.28
CA ASN A 35 -8.03 -3.38 17.32
C ASN A 35 -9.15 -3.45 16.25
N GLY A 36 -9.42 -4.61 15.67
CA GLY A 36 -10.54 -4.83 14.74
C GLY A 36 -10.19 -4.71 13.25
N TYR A 37 -8.91 -4.59 12.89
CA TYR A 37 -8.50 -4.58 11.48
C TYR A 37 -8.62 -5.98 10.86
N TYR A 38 -9.31 -6.06 9.72
CA TYR A 38 -9.51 -7.29 8.97
C TYR A 38 -8.60 -7.36 7.74
N ALA A 39 -7.40 -7.92 7.87
CA ALA A 39 -6.43 -7.92 6.77
C ALA A 39 -6.88 -8.71 5.53
N TYR A 40 -6.66 -8.17 4.32
CA TYR A 40 -6.82 -8.91 3.05
C TYR A 40 -5.87 -10.10 2.95
N THR A 41 -4.67 -9.97 3.52
CA THR A 41 -3.53 -10.84 3.26
C THR A 41 -2.89 -11.34 4.55
N LYS A 42 -2.34 -12.55 4.49
CA LYS A 42 -1.49 -13.13 5.55
C LYS A 42 -0.05 -12.60 5.46
N ILE A 43 0.72 -12.75 6.53
CA ILE A 43 2.15 -12.36 6.57
C ILE A 43 2.97 -12.98 5.43
N SER A 44 2.70 -14.23 5.04
CA SER A 44 3.38 -14.88 3.92
C SER A 44 3.05 -14.23 2.57
N GLU A 45 1.79 -13.84 2.36
CA GLU A 45 1.33 -13.19 1.13
C GLU A 45 1.89 -11.76 1.02
N LEU A 46 2.03 -11.06 2.16
CA LEU A 46 2.75 -9.79 2.21
C LEU A 46 4.21 -9.93 1.77
N GLN A 47 4.90 -11.00 2.20
CA GLN A 47 6.28 -11.25 1.76
C GLN A 47 6.32 -11.55 0.26
N ASN A 48 5.38 -12.37 -0.23
CA ASN A 48 5.25 -12.65 -1.66
C ASN A 48 5.01 -11.39 -2.47
N THR A 49 4.21 -10.44 -1.97
CA THR A 49 3.99 -9.14 -2.60
C THR A 49 5.30 -8.37 -2.75
N VAL A 50 6.09 -8.28 -1.68
CA VAL A 50 7.41 -7.63 -1.71
C VAL A 50 8.31 -8.30 -2.74
N ASP A 51 8.38 -9.62 -2.71
CA ASP A 51 9.27 -10.41 -3.56
C ASP A 51 8.89 -10.30 -5.03
N MET A 52 7.60 -10.44 -5.35
CA MET A 52 7.09 -10.43 -6.72
C MET A 52 7.22 -9.06 -7.38
N ILE A 53 6.89 -7.97 -6.66
CA ILE A 53 7.07 -6.61 -7.21
C ILE A 53 8.56 -6.32 -7.41
N THR A 54 9.42 -6.74 -6.47
CA THR A 54 10.88 -6.59 -6.61
C THR A 54 11.38 -7.28 -7.86
N SER A 55 11.08 -8.58 -8.01
CA SER A 55 11.51 -9.34 -9.19
C SER A 55 10.95 -8.78 -10.49
N TRP A 56 9.69 -8.30 -10.49
CA TRP A 56 9.12 -7.62 -11.65
C TRP A 56 9.93 -6.40 -12.08
N TYR A 57 10.39 -5.58 -11.13
CA TYR A 57 11.21 -4.40 -11.42
C TYR A 57 12.64 -4.75 -11.83
N GLU A 58 13.22 -5.83 -11.30
CA GLU A 58 14.50 -6.37 -11.76
C GLU A 58 14.42 -6.85 -13.21
N PHE A 59 13.31 -7.49 -13.61
CA PHE A 59 13.06 -7.86 -15.00
C PHE A 59 12.77 -6.66 -15.89
N LYS A 60 11.99 -5.68 -15.39
CA LYS A 60 11.65 -4.46 -16.13
C LYS A 60 12.88 -3.63 -16.46
N TYR A 61 13.85 -3.59 -15.55
CA TYR A 61 15.08 -2.82 -15.66
C TYR A 61 16.31 -3.73 -15.48
N PRO A 62 16.65 -4.56 -16.49
CA PRO A 62 17.78 -5.48 -16.41
C PRO A 62 19.12 -4.74 -16.41
N GLU A 63 20.19 -5.37 -15.90
CA GLU A 63 21.55 -4.77 -15.82
C GLU A 63 21.98 -4.12 -17.14
N ARG A 64 21.84 -4.84 -18.26
CA ARG A 64 22.23 -4.32 -19.58
C ARG A 64 21.47 -3.07 -20.02
N GLU A 65 20.23 -2.89 -19.55
CA GLU A 65 19.48 -1.67 -19.81
C GLU A 65 20.02 -0.50 -18.97
N LEU A 66 20.41 -0.77 -17.73
CA LEU A 66 21.01 0.22 -16.85
C LEU A 66 22.40 0.65 -17.34
N GLU A 67 23.25 -0.29 -17.73
CA GLU A 67 24.57 -0.03 -18.33
C GLU A 67 24.47 0.82 -19.62
N ARG A 68 23.38 0.66 -20.41
CA ARG A 68 23.12 1.53 -21.56
C ARG A 68 22.89 2.98 -21.16
N TYR A 69 22.23 3.23 -20.02
CA TYR A 69 22.08 4.59 -19.49
C TYR A 69 23.43 5.20 -19.06
N GLU A 70 24.42 4.35 -18.78
CA GLU A 70 25.80 4.73 -18.48
C GLU A 70 26.69 4.81 -19.74
N GLY A 71 26.13 4.58 -20.93
CA GLY A 71 26.83 4.67 -22.21
C GLY A 71 27.51 3.37 -22.67
N VAL A 72 27.30 2.24 -21.97
CA VAL A 72 27.83 0.94 -22.39
C VAL A 72 26.95 0.35 -23.49
N PHE A 73 27.55 0.05 -24.64
CA PHE A 73 26.84 -0.47 -25.80
C PHE A 73 27.16 -1.94 -26.06
N TYR A 74 26.10 -2.71 -26.34
CA TYR A 74 26.20 -4.12 -26.70
C TYR A 74 25.57 -4.36 -28.08
N PRO A 75 26.36 -4.45 -29.16
CA PRO A 75 25.85 -4.59 -30.54
C PRO A 75 24.92 -5.78 -30.71
N ALA A 76 25.23 -6.92 -30.07
CA ALA A 76 24.42 -8.14 -30.14
C ALA A 76 22.97 -7.98 -29.62
N PHE A 77 22.70 -6.92 -28.84
CA PHE A 77 21.38 -6.64 -28.27
C PHE A 77 20.75 -5.36 -28.81
N GLU A 78 21.36 -4.69 -29.80
CA GLU A 78 20.90 -3.39 -30.31
C GLU A 78 19.43 -3.39 -30.75
N GLN A 79 19.02 -4.48 -31.41
CA GLN A 79 17.65 -4.62 -31.93
C GLN A 79 16.61 -4.95 -30.83
N ILE A 80 17.05 -5.30 -29.62
CA ILE A 80 16.14 -5.62 -28.51
C ILE A 80 15.59 -4.32 -27.91
N LYS A 81 14.27 -4.16 -27.99
CA LYS A 81 13.55 -3.06 -27.36
C LYS A 81 13.64 -3.18 -25.82
N PRO A 82 13.80 -2.06 -25.09
CA PRO A 82 13.78 -2.06 -23.63
C PRO A 82 12.50 -2.70 -23.08
N LEU A 83 12.63 -3.56 -22.07
CA LEU A 83 11.48 -4.23 -21.43
C LEU A 83 10.59 -3.23 -20.72
N SER A 84 11.20 -2.15 -20.19
CA SER A 84 10.51 -1.01 -19.59
C SER A 84 9.45 -0.35 -20.47
N LYS A 85 9.51 -0.53 -21.80
CA LYS A 85 8.47 -0.03 -22.73
C LYS A 85 7.21 -0.89 -22.77
N ASN A 86 7.30 -2.17 -22.40
CA ASN A 86 6.20 -3.14 -22.48
C ASN A 86 5.70 -3.59 -21.11
N MET A 87 6.53 -3.46 -20.07
CA MET A 87 6.20 -3.82 -18.68
C MET A 87 5.68 -2.59 -17.92
N ASP A 88 4.45 -2.19 -18.18
CA ASP A 88 3.82 -1.05 -17.52
C ASP A 88 3.18 -1.38 -16.15
N PHE A 89 2.61 -0.37 -15.51
CA PHE A 89 1.94 -0.50 -14.20
C PHE A 89 0.73 -1.43 -14.27
N ASN A 90 -0.09 -1.34 -15.32
CA ASN A 90 -1.28 -2.18 -15.46
C ASN A 90 -0.90 -3.66 -15.65
N GLN A 91 0.19 -3.93 -16.37
CA GLN A 91 0.75 -5.26 -16.50
C GLN A 91 1.24 -5.82 -15.17
N LEU A 92 1.81 -5.00 -14.29
CA LEU A 92 2.14 -5.42 -12.92
C LEU A 92 0.86 -5.78 -12.15
N MET A 93 -0.13 -4.87 -12.12
CA MET A 93 -1.38 -5.06 -11.39
C MET A 93 -2.11 -6.33 -11.83
N PHE A 94 -2.17 -6.60 -13.14
CA PHE A 94 -2.79 -7.80 -13.70
C PHE A 94 -2.12 -9.13 -13.27
N ARG A 95 -0.86 -9.08 -12.83
CA ARG A 95 -0.11 -10.26 -12.37
C ARG A 95 -0.19 -10.50 -10.88
N LEU A 96 -0.65 -9.50 -10.11
CA LEU A 96 -0.86 -9.67 -8.67
C LEU A 96 -2.01 -10.67 -8.47
N PRO A 97 -1.86 -11.67 -7.57
CA PRO A 97 -3.02 -12.42 -7.14
C PRO A 97 -4.02 -11.50 -6.41
N HIS A 98 -5.27 -11.93 -6.32
CA HIS A 98 -6.38 -11.05 -5.95
C HIS A 98 -6.18 -10.34 -4.60
N THR A 99 -5.68 -11.03 -3.58
CA THR A 99 -5.50 -10.44 -2.25
C THR A 99 -4.37 -9.41 -2.22
N GLU A 100 -3.29 -9.65 -2.96
CA GLU A 100 -2.21 -8.67 -3.16
C GLU A 100 -2.67 -7.47 -4.01
N LEU A 101 -3.50 -7.71 -5.02
CA LEU A 101 -4.11 -6.64 -5.81
C LEU A 101 -4.96 -5.71 -4.93
N CYS A 102 -5.87 -6.29 -4.13
CA CYS A 102 -6.69 -5.54 -3.17
C CYS A 102 -5.84 -4.74 -2.18
N LEU A 103 -4.71 -5.28 -1.74
CA LEU A 103 -3.75 -4.55 -0.89
C LEU A 103 -3.13 -3.35 -1.62
N ILE A 104 -2.78 -3.46 -2.90
CA ILE A 104 -2.19 -2.33 -3.64
C ILE A 104 -3.26 -1.29 -4.01
N GLU A 105 -4.48 -1.70 -4.33
CA GLU A 105 -5.57 -0.79 -4.64
C GLU A 105 -6.07 -0.05 -3.39
N CYS A 106 -6.14 -0.74 -2.24
CA CYS A 106 -6.69 -0.21 -0.99
C CYS A 106 -8.10 0.37 -1.16
N GLY A 107 -9.01 -0.35 -1.83
CA GLY A 107 -10.41 0.05 -1.85
C GLY A 107 -11.03 -0.02 -0.45
N TYR A 108 -12.04 0.80 -0.20
CA TYR A 108 -12.96 0.60 0.91
C TYR A 108 -13.71 -0.74 0.71
N ARG A 109 -14.11 -1.38 1.81
CA ARG A 109 -14.79 -2.69 1.79
C ARG A 109 -16.01 -2.70 2.70
N SER A 110 -17.07 -3.40 2.27
CA SER A 110 -18.20 -3.76 3.14
C SER A 110 -17.79 -4.85 4.12
N THR A 111 -18.54 -4.98 5.23
CA THR A 111 -18.51 -6.22 6.02
C THR A 111 -19.19 -7.32 5.21
N GLY A 112 -18.40 -8.10 4.46
CA GLY A 112 -18.89 -9.18 3.59
C GLY A 112 -18.38 -9.06 2.15
N TRP A 113 -18.37 -10.19 1.44
CA TRP A 113 -17.71 -10.45 0.15
C TRP A 113 -18.30 -9.71 -1.09
N GLY A 114 -18.88 -8.52 -0.94
CA GLY A 114 -19.41 -7.74 -2.06
C GLY A 114 -18.30 -7.16 -2.95
N ILE A 115 -18.43 -7.32 -4.28
CA ILE A 115 -17.34 -7.08 -5.26
C ILE A 115 -17.42 -5.70 -5.95
N ASP A 116 -18.59 -5.06 -6.04
CA ASP A 116 -18.74 -3.86 -6.90
C ASP A 116 -19.12 -2.55 -6.18
N ASN A 117 -19.86 -2.63 -5.07
CA ASN A 117 -20.28 -1.48 -4.28
C ASN A 117 -20.26 -1.84 -2.79
N ILE A 118 -19.98 -0.85 -1.96
CA ILE A 118 -20.03 -1.04 -0.51
C ILE A 118 -21.46 -0.91 -0.06
N PHE A 119 -21.97 -1.97 0.54
CA PHE A 119 -23.29 -1.99 1.16
C PHE A 119 -23.12 -2.11 2.67
N MET A 120 -23.64 -1.13 3.41
CA MET A 120 -23.58 -1.12 4.87
C MET A 120 -24.95 -0.79 5.44
N SER A 121 -25.43 -1.59 6.39
CA SER A 121 -26.68 -1.29 7.09
C SER A 121 -26.38 -0.34 8.24
N ILE A 122 -27.03 0.82 8.23
CA ILE A 122 -27.05 1.75 9.37
C ILE A 122 -28.39 1.55 10.07
N LYS A 123 -28.36 1.23 11.35
CA LYS A 123 -29.56 0.87 12.12
C LYS A 123 -29.88 1.90 13.17
N ASN A 124 -31.16 2.11 13.43
CA ASN A 124 -31.57 2.81 14.62
C ASN A 124 -31.37 1.89 15.83
N LYS A 125 -30.80 2.44 16.91
CA LYS A 125 -30.59 1.76 18.19
C LYS A 125 -31.86 1.78 19.03
N ILE A 126 -32.72 2.76 18.79
CA ILE A 126 -34.04 2.83 19.43
C ILE A 126 -35.01 2.02 18.56
N PRO A 127 -35.87 1.20 19.15
CA PRO A 127 -36.93 0.53 18.40
C PRO A 127 -38.13 1.47 18.17
N ASN A 128 -38.85 1.29 17.06
CA ASN A 128 -40.09 2.01 16.78
C ASN A 128 -41.26 1.51 17.66
N GLU A 129 -41.32 1.93 18.92
CA GLU A 129 -42.36 1.50 19.85
C GLU A 129 -43.78 1.97 19.47
N ASN A 130 -43.87 3.07 18.70
CA ASN A 130 -45.15 3.70 18.34
C ASN A 130 -45.65 3.37 16.93
N TYR A 131 -44.99 2.46 16.20
CA TYR A 131 -45.29 2.14 14.80
C TYR A 131 -45.43 3.39 13.90
N ASP A 132 -44.62 4.42 14.13
CA ASP A 132 -44.61 5.59 13.26
C ASP A 132 -44.10 5.17 11.87
N LEU A 133 -44.95 5.32 10.85
CA LEU A 133 -44.64 4.96 9.47
C LEU A 133 -43.52 5.82 8.87
N ASN A 134 -43.21 6.99 9.47
CA ASN A 134 -42.09 7.84 9.07
C ASN A 134 -40.78 7.48 9.79
N TYR A 135 -40.83 6.56 10.75
CA TYR A 135 -39.66 6.06 11.46
C TYR A 135 -38.78 5.21 10.56
N ILE A 136 -37.48 5.37 10.68
CA ILE A 136 -36.50 4.63 9.89
C ILE A 136 -35.75 3.72 10.85
N ASP A 137 -36.12 2.44 10.85
CA ASP A 137 -35.45 1.40 11.65
C ASP A 137 -34.04 1.12 11.15
N SER A 138 -33.84 1.16 9.84
CA SER A 138 -32.52 1.04 9.22
C SER A 138 -32.54 1.56 7.79
N PHE A 139 -31.37 1.89 7.26
CA PHE A 139 -31.19 2.14 5.85
C PHE A 139 -29.89 1.54 5.34
N LEU A 140 -29.80 1.42 4.02
CA LEU A 140 -28.64 0.84 3.33
C LEU A 140 -27.78 1.96 2.77
N LEU A 141 -26.59 2.13 3.34
CA LEU A 141 -25.56 3.00 2.81
C LEU A 141 -24.88 2.33 1.62
N ARG A 142 -24.73 3.09 0.52
CA ARG A 142 -24.04 2.68 -0.70
C ARG A 142 -22.88 3.61 -0.98
N ALA A 143 -21.72 3.06 -1.31
CA ALA A 143 -20.56 3.86 -1.68
C ALA A 143 -19.67 3.18 -2.73
N ASN A 144 -18.98 4.01 -3.50
CA ASN A 144 -17.95 3.56 -4.43
C ASN A 144 -16.73 3.04 -3.65
N PRO A 145 -16.21 1.84 -3.98
CA PRO A 145 -15.11 1.24 -3.23
C PRO A 145 -13.77 1.95 -3.43
N ASP A 146 -13.53 2.63 -4.56
CA ASP A 146 -12.22 3.21 -4.86
C ASP A 146 -12.01 4.57 -4.19
N ASN A 147 -13.07 5.36 -4.07
CA ASN A 147 -13.00 6.75 -3.59
C ASN A 147 -13.90 7.03 -2.39
N GLY A 148 -14.68 6.04 -1.93
CA GLY A 148 -15.56 6.17 -0.77
C GLY A 148 -16.74 7.13 -0.98
N LYS A 149 -17.00 7.62 -2.20
CA LYS A 149 -18.13 8.51 -2.47
C LYS A 149 -19.45 7.79 -2.19
N VAL A 150 -20.28 8.42 -1.38
CA VAL A 150 -21.58 7.90 -0.94
C VAL A 150 -22.66 8.25 -1.97
N GLU A 151 -23.53 7.29 -2.27
CA GLU A 151 -24.75 7.54 -3.05
C GLU A 151 -25.74 8.32 -2.19
N ILE A 152 -26.10 9.53 -2.63
CA ILE A 152 -26.99 10.42 -1.88
C ILE A 152 -28.45 10.04 -2.15
N ASP A 153 -29.01 9.22 -1.28
CA ASP A 153 -30.42 8.85 -1.30
C ASP A 153 -31.28 9.69 -0.33
N TYR A 154 -32.55 9.32 -0.19
CA TYR A 154 -33.49 9.98 0.72
C TYR A 154 -33.04 9.92 2.20
N TYR A 155 -32.38 8.84 2.62
CA TYR A 155 -31.94 8.64 4.00
C TYR A 155 -30.71 9.48 4.33
N ILE A 156 -29.72 9.52 3.42
CA ILE A 156 -28.54 10.37 3.58
C ILE A 156 -28.91 11.85 3.63
N LYS A 157 -29.89 12.27 2.82
CA LYS A 157 -30.43 13.66 2.85
C LYS A 157 -31.08 14.05 4.17
N LYS A 158 -31.52 13.08 4.99
CA LYS A 158 -32.01 13.37 6.36
C LYS A 158 -30.89 13.60 7.36
N ILE A 159 -29.68 13.17 7.03
CA ILE A 159 -28.50 13.24 7.91
C ILE A 159 -27.63 14.44 7.54
N THR A 160 -27.54 14.77 6.25
CA THR A 160 -26.72 15.88 5.75
C THR A 160 -27.30 16.52 4.51
N ASP A 161 -27.13 17.84 4.39
CA ASP A 161 -27.46 18.61 3.18
C ASP A 161 -26.35 18.54 2.10
N LYS A 162 -25.23 17.85 2.37
CA LYS A 162 -24.15 17.68 1.40
C LYS A 162 -24.62 16.86 0.19
N THR A 163 -24.29 17.34 -1.01
CA THR A 163 -24.59 16.65 -2.27
C THR A 163 -23.45 15.77 -2.80
N ASP A 164 -22.26 15.88 -2.18
CA ASP A 164 -21.09 15.03 -2.41
C ASP A 164 -20.43 14.81 -1.05
N ILE A 165 -20.24 13.55 -0.67
CA ILE A 165 -19.68 13.17 0.62
C ILE A 165 -18.96 11.82 0.51
N THR A 166 -17.85 11.66 1.22
CA THR A 166 -17.15 10.37 1.36
C THR A 166 -17.59 9.60 2.61
N LEU A 167 -17.20 8.32 2.70
CA LEU A 167 -17.40 7.52 3.90
C LEU A 167 -16.72 8.13 5.15
N ASP A 168 -15.53 8.70 5.00
CA ASP A 168 -14.80 9.36 6.09
C ASP A 168 -15.56 10.60 6.59
N GLU A 169 -15.99 11.47 5.66
CA GLU A 169 -16.78 12.66 6.02
C GLU A 169 -18.13 12.28 6.63
N LEU A 170 -18.77 11.23 6.13
CA LEU A 170 -20.03 10.74 6.68
C LEU A 170 -19.83 10.20 8.10
N LEU A 171 -18.73 9.50 8.36
CA LEU A 171 -18.37 9.04 9.71
C LEU A 171 -18.17 10.24 10.66
N GLU A 172 -17.47 11.29 10.22
CA GLU A 172 -17.30 12.52 11.01
C GLU A 172 -18.66 13.15 11.36
N ILE A 173 -19.60 13.19 10.40
CA ILE A 173 -20.96 13.69 10.66
C ILE A 173 -21.63 12.85 11.75
N PHE A 174 -21.60 11.53 11.67
CA PHE A 174 -22.17 10.63 12.70
C PHE A 174 -21.50 10.77 14.07
N GLU A 175 -20.20 11.08 14.13
CA GLU A 175 -19.49 11.30 15.39
C GLU A 175 -19.82 12.67 16.01
N HIS A 176 -20.15 13.68 15.18
CA HIS A 176 -20.47 15.04 15.62
C HIS A 176 -21.96 15.29 15.88
N THR A 177 -22.85 14.68 15.11
CA THR A 177 -24.29 14.75 15.36
C THR A 177 -24.59 13.89 16.58
N LYS A 178 -24.83 14.53 17.73
CA LYS A 178 -25.17 13.89 19.01
C LYS A 178 -26.45 13.04 18.98
N GLU A 179 -27.05 12.79 17.83
CA GLU A 179 -28.12 11.81 17.65
C GLU A 179 -27.53 10.40 17.81
N GLN A 180 -27.36 10.00 19.07
CA GLN A 180 -26.81 8.69 19.50
C GLN A 180 -27.61 7.47 19.01
N ASN A 181 -28.68 7.71 18.27
CA ASN A 181 -29.67 6.74 17.88
C ASN A 181 -29.22 5.88 16.70
N TRP A 182 -28.13 6.18 16.01
CA TRP A 182 -27.65 5.34 14.91
C TRP A 182 -26.51 4.41 15.34
N ASP A 183 -26.62 3.13 14.98
CA ASP A 183 -25.53 2.16 14.95
C ASP A 183 -24.88 2.19 13.57
N TYR A 184 -23.70 2.81 13.54
CA TYR A 184 -22.83 2.95 12.37
C TYR A 184 -21.53 2.15 12.54
N SER A 185 -21.53 1.09 13.36
CA SER A 185 -20.33 0.28 13.64
C SER A 185 -19.70 -0.26 12.35
N THR A 186 -20.50 -0.68 11.38
CA THR A 186 -20.03 -1.14 10.07
C THR A 186 -19.31 -0.06 9.25
N LEU A 187 -19.83 1.18 9.27
CA LEU A 187 -19.16 2.32 8.63
C LEU A 187 -17.81 2.59 9.28
N LYS A 188 -17.78 2.62 10.61
CA LYS A 188 -16.56 2.82 11.40
C LYS A 188 -15.51 1.75 11.10
N GLU A 189 -15.91 0.48 11.03
CA GLU A 189 -15.02 -0.62 10.65
C GLU A 189 -14.48 -0.48 9.22
N SER A 190 -15.34 -0.11 8.26
CA SER A 190 -14.95 0.08 6.86
C SER A 190 -13.90 1.19 6.72
N VAL A 191 -14.14 2.36 7.32
CA VAL A 191 -13.20 3.49 7.32
C VAL A 191 -11.90 3.12 8.05
N TYR A 192 -12.00 2.47 9.22
CA TYR A 192 -10.81 2.03 9.96
C TYR A 192 -9.94 1.06 9.16
N ASN A 193 -10.58 0.09 8.51
CA ASN A 193 -9.93 -0.87 7.63
C ASN A 193 -9.18 -0.17 6.51
N HIS A 194 -9.84 0.71 5.75
CA HIS A 194 -9.25 1.49 4.68
C HIS A 194 -8.02 2.29 5.14
N ILE A 195 -8.10 2.96 6.29
CA ILE A 195 -6.97 3.70 6.86
C ILE A 195 -5.77 2.79 7.18
N VAL A 196 -6.02 1.59 7.71
CA VAL A 196 -4.95 0.64 8.01
C VAL A 196 -4.38 0.03 6.73
N ASP A 197 -5.22 -0.31 5.76
CA ASP A 197 -4.82 -0.83 4.44
C ASP A 197 -3.90 0.16 3.72
N MET A 198 -4.25 1.45 3.66
CA MET A 198 -3.40 2.50 3.08
C MET A 198 -2.01 2.56 3.73
N LYS A 199 -1.95 2.46 5.06
CA LYS A 199 -0.69 2.45 5.82
C LYS A 199 0.12 1.18 5.56
N LEU A 200 -0.55 0.03 5.49
CA LEU A 200 0.07 -1.25 5.18
C LEU A 200 0.65 -1.25 3.76
N ARG A 201 -0.13 -0.86 2.76
CA ARG A 201 0.32 -0.69 1.36
C ARG A 201 1.57 0.17 1.29
N LYS A 202 1.52 1.36 1.89
CA LYS A 202 2.67 2.26 1.92
C LYS A 202 3.90 1.56 2.49
N LYS A 203 3.74 0.85 3.61
CA LYS A 203 4.86 0.14 4.26
C LYS A 203 5.42 -1.00 3.41
N ILE A 204 4.56 -1.76 2.74
CA ILE A 204 4.98 -2.85 1.84
C ILE A 204 5.74 -2.30 0.63
N LEU A 205 5.26 -1.20 0.05
CA LEU A 205 5.95 -0.55 -1.07
C LEU A 205 7.27 0.09 -0.63
N GLU A 206 7.36 0.63 0.59
CA GLU A 206 8.64 1.02 1.20
C GLU A 206 9.60 -0.17 1.27
N PHE A 207 9.15 -1.35 1.71
CA PHE A 207 9.98 -2.56 1.74
C PHE A 207 10.45 -3.00 0.34
N VAL A 208 9.59 -2.91 -0.68
CA VAL A 208 10.01 -3.15 -2.08
C VAL A 208 11.12 -2.20 -2.47
N SER A 209 10.99 -0.90 -2.18
CA SER A 209 12.01 0.07 -2.56
C SER A 209 13.38 -0.20 -1.91
N ILE A 210 13.39 -0.62 -0.65
CA ILE A 210 14.63 -1.02 0.05
C ILE A 210 15.16 -2.34 -0.47
N LYS A 211 14.30 -3.30 -0.80
CA LYS A 211 14.73 -4.56 -1.39
C LYS A 211 15.36 -4.37 -2.77
N LEU A 212 14.79 -3.49 -3.60
CA LEU A 212 15.36 -3.10 -4.89
C LEU A 212 16.71 -2.39 -4.75
N LEU A 213 16.86 -1.54 -3.73
CA LEU A 213 18.13 -0.88 -3.43
C LEU A 213 19.23 -1.89 -3.11
N TYR A 214 18.89 -2.94 -2.36
CA TYR A 214 19.79 -4.03 -1.99
C TYR A 214 19.65 -5.27 -2.89
N SER A 215 19.14 -5.12 -4.12
CA SER A 215 19.03 -6.24 -5.07
C SER A 215 20.36 -7.01 -5.14
N GLU A 216 20.25 -8.33 -5.12
CA GLU A 216 21.40 -9.23 -5.20
C GLU A 216 21.85 -9.32 -6.67
N ASN A 217 23.15 -9.52 -6.92
CA ASN A 217 23.74 -9.64 -8.27
C ASN A 217 23.70 -8.37 -9.14
N THR A 218 23.71 -7.19 -8.52
CA THR A 218 23.85 -5.88 -9.17
C THR A 218 24.92 -5.05 -8.46
N ILE A 219 25.27 -3.88 -9.01
CA ILE A 219 25.97 -2.83 -8.27
C ILE A 219 24.98 -1.93 -7.50
N PRO A 220 25.40 -1.27 -6.40
CA PRO A 220 24.52 -0.40 -5.60
C PRO A 220 23.86 0.73 -6.41
N GLU A 221 24.57 1.30 -7.38
CA GLU A 221 24.08 2.39 -8.24
C GLU A 221 22.87 1.97 -9.08
N HIS A 222 22.91 0.75 -9.62
CA HIS A 222 21.81 0.17 -10.38
C HIS A 222 20.61 -0.15 -9.49
N GLY A 223 20.85 -0.72 -8.30
CA GLY A 223 19.80 -0.93 -7.29
C GLY A 223 19.11 0.38 -6.89
N TYR A 224 19.90 1.44 -6.70
CA TYR A 224 19.41 2.79 -6.44
C TYR A 224 18.54 3.35 -7.57
N ILE A 225 18.97 3.20 -8.83
CA ILE A 225 18.18 3.61 -9.99
C ILE A 225 16.83 2.88 -10.04
N ARG A 226 16.83 1.55 -9.83
CA ARG A 226 15.58 0.76 -9.80
C ARG A 226 14.65 1.24 -8.70
N ALA A 227 15.16 1.43 -7.49
CA ALA A 227 14.37 1.84 -6.34
C ALA A 227 13.74 3.23 -6.56
N LYS A 228 14.48 4.19 -7.15
CA LYS A 228 13.93 5.53 -7.46
C LYS A 228 12.91 5.51 -8.58
N ARG A 229 13.13 4.72 -9.63
CA ARG A 229 12.14 4.53 -10.69
C ARG A 229 10.86 3.92 -10.15
N PHE A 230 10.98 2.89 -9.30
CA PHE A 230 9.85 2.28 -8.60
C PHE A 230 9.05 3.32 -7.80
N VAL A 231 9.70 4.11 -6.93
CA VAL A 231 9.02 5.15 -6.14
C VAL A 231 8.31 6.17 -7.04
N SER A 232 8.99 6.64 -8.08
CA SER A 232 8.42 7.62 -9.02
C SER A 232 7.22 7.08 -9.79
N GLU A 233 7.28 5.84 -10.27
CA GLU A 233 6.20 5.22 -11.04
C GLU A 233 4.98 4.96 -10.15
N PHE A 234 5.17 4.39 -8.96
CA PHE A 234 4.06 4.14 -8.04
C PHE A 234 3.39 5.43 -7.57
N ASN A 235 4.14 6.48 -7.25
CA ASN A 235 3.56 7.78 -6.90
C ASN A 235 2.79 8.44 -8.05
N LYS A 236 3.16 8.15 -9.30
CA LYS A 236 2.44 8.64 -10.48
C LYS A 236 1.10 7.93 -10.66
N HIS A 237 1.05 6.62 -10.37
CA HIS A 237 -0.12 5.78 -10.64
C HIS A 237 -1.09 5.66 -9.47
N ILE A 238 -0.62 5.80 -8.23
CA ILE A 238 -1.45 5.66 -7.03
C ILE A 238 -1.63 7.03 -6.37
N PRO A 239 -2.84 7.61 -6.39
CA PRO A 239 -3.13 8.88 -5.74
C PRO A 239 -2.80 8.85 -4.25
N ASN A 240 -2.25 9.96 -3.74
CA ASN A 240 -1.96 10.18 -2.31
C ASN A 240 -0.99 9.18 -1.66
N LEU A 241 -0.32 8.31 -2.44
CA LEU A 241 0.62 7.32 -1.91
C LEU A 241 1.83 7.99 -1.24
N ASN A 242 2.41 9.01 -1.88
CA ASN A 242 3.50 9.83 -1.34
C ASN A 242 4.65 9.01 -0.73
N LEU A 243 5.15 8.00 -1.45
CA LEU A 243 6.40 7.31 -1.13
C LEU A 243 7.57 8.28 -1.21
N SER A 244 8.46 8.22 -0.23
CA SER A 244 9.66 9.07 -0.17
C SER A 244 10.89 8.31 -0.66
N THR A 245 11.80 9.01 -1.33
CA THR A 245 13.14 8.48 -1.63
C THR A 245 14.15 8.78 -0.53
N ASN A 246 13.79 9.54 0.51
CA ASN A 246 14.75 10.01 1.53
C ASN A 246 15.56 8.89 2.15
N ASN A 247 14.91 7.80 2.59
CA ASN A 247 15.63 6.66 3.20
C ASN A 247 16.60 6.01 2.19
N ILE A 248 16.19 5.89 0.92
CA ILE A 248 17.02 5.33 -0.15
C ILE A 248 18.22 6.26 -0.42
N ASP A 249 17.97 7.57 -0.52
CA ASP A 249 18.98 8.60 -0.76
C ASP A 249 19.99 8.66 0.42
N GLU A 250 19.49 8.63 1.66
CA GLU A 250 20.30 8.61 2.88
C GLU A 250 21.19 7.37 2.97
N ILE A 251 20.68 6.20 2.59
CA ILE A 251 21.49 4.98 2.53
C ILE A 251 22.60 5.15 1.49
N MET A 252 22.28 5.58 0.27
CA MET A 252 23.26 5.70 -0.82
C MET A 252 24.33 6.76 -0.58
N GLN A 253 24.01 7.83 0.15
CA GLN A 253 24.93 8.94 0.42
C GLN A 253 25.87 8.69 1.61
N LYS A 254 25.73 7.56 2.32
CA LYS A 254 26.65 7.21 3.41
C LYS A 254 28.08 7.01 2.91
N ASP A 255 29.05 7.35 3.76
CA ASP A 255 30.45 7.06 3.49
C ASP A 255 30.77 5.58 3.80
N TYR A 256 31.08 4.82 2.75
CA TYR A 256 31.40 3.39 2.82
C TYR A 256 32.91 3.11 2.80
N LYS A 257 33.78 4.13 2.86
CA LYS A 257 35.24 3.97 2.76
C LYS A 257 35.86 3.27 3.97
N ASN A 258 35.28 3.41 5.17
CA ASN A 258 35.89 2.96 6.43
C ASN A 258 34.87 2.53 7.50
N THR A 259 33.94 1.62 7.18
CA THR A 259 33.16 0.99 8.25
C THR A 259 34.00 -0.05 8.98
N LYS A 260 34.51 0.32 10.17
CA LYS A 260 35.07 -0.62 11.15
C LYS A 260 34.15 -1.84 11.20
N LYS A 261 34.70 -3.04 11.04
CA LYS A 261 34.02 -4.30 11.42
C LYS A 261 33.45 -4.07 12.83
N TYR A 262 32.15 -3.86 12.97
CA TYR A 262 31.49 -4.03 14.25
C TYR A 262 31.57 -5.53 14.55
N ILE A 263 32.66 -5.93 15.19
CA ILE A 263 32.81 -7.25 15.78
C ILE A 263 31.77 -7.27 16.91
N PHE A 264 30.61 -7.86 16.65
CA PHE A 264 29.76 -8.32 17.74
C PHE A 264 30.60 -9.26 18.58
N LYS A 265 30.97 -8.83 19.79
CA LYS A 265 31.43 -9.76 20.83
C LYS A 265 30.27 -10.74 21.04
N ARG A 266 30.56 -12.03 20.82
CA ARG A 266 29.68 -13.16 21.11
C ARG A 266 29.24 -13.15 22.56
#